data_AF-A0A1Q5U8X9-F1
#
_entry.id   AF-A0A1Q5U8X9-F1
#
_cell.length_a   1.000
_cell.length_b   1.000
_cell.length_c   1.000
_cell.angle_alpha   90.00
_cell.angle_beta   90.00
_cell.angle_gamma   90.00
#
_symmetry.space_group_name_H-M   'P 1'
#
loop_
_entity.id
_entity.type
_entity.pdbx_description
1 polymer ?
#
loop_
_entity_poly.entity_id
_entity_poly.type
_entity_poly.pdbx_seq_one_letter_code
_entity_poly.pdbx_strand_id
1 'polypeptide(L)'
;MTRIGTPRQIVETYTFLNGAETQELINRAVMAYGTLPDWLIKLMRKPVFGRNILSTAMIVIQACYNDDVEELIGEWRPGQKGVIYRLGSVPINDIIVIARELITHGVIGRVKIRKLQRHEGTEEFSDQFKAIEYINAARAHFNMSTFSQCYHRAVNRNSNRQ
;
A
#
# COMPACT_ATOMS: atom_id res chain seq x y z
N MET A 1 8.51 8.04 11.44
CA MET A 1 7.45 7.00 11.46
C MET A 1 6.59 7.19 10.23
N THR A 2 6.17 6.10 9.59
CA THR A 2 5.31 6.16 8.39
C THR A 2 4.01 6.89 8.72
N ARG A 3 3.68 7.95 7.98
CA ARG A 3 2.46 8.76 8.20
C ARG A 3 1.16 8.02 7.85
N ILE A 4 1.28 6.84 7.23
CA ILE A 4 0.16 5.98 6.82
C ILE A 4 -0.66 5.49 8.03
N GLY A 5 -0.03 5.30 9.20
CA GLY A 5 -0.73 4.93 10.44
C GLY A 5 -0.11 3.74 11.18
N THR A 6 -0.96 3.02 11.91
CA THR A 6 -0.59 1.84 12.72
C THR A 6 -0.20 0.64 11.84
N PRO A 7 0.55 -0.34 12.39
CA PRO A 7 0.87 -1.61 11.72
C PRO A 7 -0.30 -2.30 11.01
N ARG A 8 -1.48 -2.30 11.63
CA ARG A 8 -2.70 -2.90 11.07
C ARG A 8 -3.26 -2.08 9.92
N GLN A 9 -3.31 -0.75 10.08
CA GLN A 9 -3.76 0.16 9.03
C GLN A 9 -2.88 0.08 7.77
N ILE A 10 -1.58 -0.19 7.91
CA ILE A 10 -0.70 -0.43 6.74
C ILE A 10 -1.15 -1.66 5.95
N VAL A 11 -1.49 -2.76 6.63
CA VAL A 11 -1.98 -3.99 5.99
C VAL A 11 -3.36 -3.75 5.36
N GLU A 12 -4.28 -3.09 6.08
CA GLU A 12 -5.62 -2.74 5.57
C GLU A 12 -5.53 -1.83 4.33
N THR A 13 -4.65 -0.83 4.36
CA THR A 13 -4.38 0.05 3.21
C THR A 13 -3.88 -0.75 2.01
N TYR A 14 -2.97 -1.70 2.24
CA TYR A 14 -2.42 -2.57 1.21
C TYR A 14 -3.49 -3.50 0.60
N THR A 15 -4.32 -4.15 1.43
CA THR A 15 -5.37 -5.06 0.94
C THR A 15 -6.42 -4.30 0.13
N PHE A 16 -6.81 -3.13 0.60
CA PHE A 16 -7.80 -2.28 -0.06
C PHE A 16 -7.29 -1.74 -1.41
N LEU A 17 -6.05 -1.26 -1.46
CA LEU A 17 -5.45 -0.73 -2.69
C LEU A 17 -5.28 -1.81 -3.78
N ASN A 18 -5.08 -3.07 -3.37
CA ASN A 18 -5.04 -4.23 -4.26
C ASN A 18 -6.42 -4.76 -4.64
N GLY A 19 -7.50 -4.14 -4.13
CA GLY A 19 -8.87 -4.44 -4.53
C GLY A 19 -9.42 -5.72 -3.91
N ALA A 20 -8.98 -6.10 -2.71
CA ALA A 20 -9.45 -7.31 -2.03
C ALA A 20 -10.99 -7.40 -1.96
N GLU A 21 -11.69 -6.32 -1.60
CA GLU A 21 -13.16 -6.28 -1.58
C GLU A 21 -13.78 -6.57 -2.96
N THR A 22 -13.14 -6.05 -4.02
CA THR A 22 -13.61 -6.25 -5.40
C THR A 22 -13.37 -7.70 -5.84
N GLN A 23 -12.22 -8.27 -5.50
CA GLN A 23 -11.91 -9.68 -5.77
C GLN A 23 -12.85 -10.62 -5.00
N GLU A 24 -13.14 -10.30 -3.74
CA GLU A 24 -14.08 -11.07 -2.92
C GLU A 24 -15.50 -11.05 -3.51
N LEU A 25 -15.96 -9.89 -3.97
CA LEU A 25 -17.26 -9.78 -4.64
C LEU A 25 -17.30 -10.62 -5.93
N ILE A 26 -16.26 -10.58 -6.75
CA ILE A 26 -16.13 -11.42 -7.95
C ILE A 26 -16.18 -12.90 -7.56
N ASN A 27 -15.38 -13.32 -6.58
CA ASN A 27 -15.30 -14.71 -6.15
C ASN A 27 -16.65 -15.23 -5.64
N ARG A 28 -17.37 -14.44 -4.84
CA ARG A 28 -18.72 -14.78 -4.37
C ARG A 28 -19.71 -14.91 -5.52
N ALA A 29 -19.65 -14.03 -6.51
CA ALA A 29 -20.51 -14.11 -7.69
C ALA A 29 -20.21 -15.37 -8.52
N VAL A 30 -18.94 -15.69 -8.74
CA VAL A 30 -18.54 -16.93 -9.44
C VAL A 30 -18.97 -18.17 -8.66
N MET A 31 -18.84 -18.19 -7.33
CA MET A 31 -19.31 -19.30 -6.50
C MET A 31 -20.84 -19.47 -6.54
N ALA A 32 -21.60 -18.38 -6.59
CA ALA A 32 -23.06 -18.41 -6.60
C ALA A 32 -23.66 -18.72 -7.98
N TYR A 33 -23.07 -18.18 -9.05
CA TYR A 33 -23.64 -18.21 -10.40
C TYR A 33 -22.83 -19.04 -11.41
N GLY A 34 -21.67 -19.59 -11.01
CA GLY A 34 -20.74 -20.33 -11.88
C GLY A 34 -19.98 -19.45 -12.89
N THR A 35 -20.43 -18.21 -13.11
CA THR A 35 -19.84 -17.22 -14.02
C THR A 35 -20.02 -15.82 -13.45
N LEU A 36 -19.33 -14.82 -14.01
CA LEU A 36 -19.52 -13.43 -13.62
C LEU A 36 -20.70 -12.81 -14.41
N PRO A 37 -21.81 -12.42 -13.76
CA PRO A 37 -22.97 -11.91 -14.49
C PRO A 37 -22.73 -10.53 -15.13
N ASP A 38 -23.32 -10.27 -16.30
CA ASP A 38 -23.19 -9.01 -17.03
C ASP A 38 -23.62 -7.77 -16.22
N TRP A 39 -24.66 -7.91 -15.40
CA TRP A 39 -25.15 -6.82 -14.55
C TRP A 39 -24.10 -6.41 -13.51
N LEU A 40 -23.32 -7.38 -13.01
CA LEU A 40 -22.26 -7.15 -12.03
C LEU A 40 -21.06 -6.46 -12.69
N ILE A 41 -20.68 -6.88 -13.90
CA ILE A 41 -19.65 -6.20 -14.69
C ILE A 41 -20.03 -4.74 -14.94
N LYS A 42 -21.28 -4.47 -15.34
CA LYS A 42 -21.79 -3.11 -15.54
C LYS A 42 -21.78 -2.29 -14.24
N LEU A 43 -22.11 -2.93 -13.11
CA LEU A 43 -22.09 -2.29 -11.80
C LEU A 43 -20.65 -1.91 -11.39
N MET A 44 -19.69 -2.83 -11.55
CA MET A 44 -18.29 -2.63 -11.20
C MET A 44 -17.59 -1.55 -12.04
N ARG A 45 -18.04 -1.32 -13.28
CA ARG A 45 -17.54 -0.23 -14.14
C ARG A 45 -17.96 1.16 -13.65
N LYS A 46 -18.90 1.26 -12.71
CA LYS A 46 -19.31 2.57 -12.18
C LYS A 46 -18.16 3.18 -11.36
N PRO A 47 -17.94 4.50 -11.47
CA PRO A 47 -16.82 5.18 -10.80
C PRO A 47 -16.89 5.07 -9.27
N VAL A 48 -18.05 4.73 -8.70
CA VAL A 48 -18.26 4.52 -7.26
C VAL A 48 -17.31 3.47 -6.69
N PHE A 49 -17.05 2.37 -7.42
CA PHE A 49 -16.12 1.33 -6.96
C PHE A 49 -14.66 1.78 -6.98
N GLY A 50 -14.30 2.66 -7.92
CA GLY A 50 -12.93 3.18 -8.04
C GLY A 50 -12.59 4.31 -7.07
N ARG A 51 -13.59 5.07 -6.59
CA ARG A 51 -13.38 6.23 -5.70
C ARG A 51 -12.64 5.88 -4.42
N ASN A 52 -13.03 4.77 -3.83
CA ASN A 52 -12.44 4.23 -2.62
C ASN A 52 -10.96 3.92 -2.84
N ILE A 53 -10.65 3.12 -3.86
CA ILE A 53 -9.27 2.76 -4.22
C ILE A 53 -8.42 4.01 -4.52
N LEU A 54 -8.98 4.96 -5.27
CA LEU A 54 -8.31 6.24 -5.57
C LEU A 54 -8.03 7.05 -4.29
N SER A 55 -9.01 7.17 -3.39
CA SER A 55 -8.84 7.88 -2.12
C SER A 55 -7.68 7.27 -1.30
N THR A 56 -7.64 5.95 -1.20
CA THR A 56 -6.53 5.25 -0.52
C THR A 56 -5.20 5.44 -1.23
N ALA A 57 -5.18 5.43 -2.57
CA ALA A 57 -3.97 5.71 -3.34
C ALA A 57 -3.41 7.11 -3.06
N MET A 58 -4.29 8.11 -2.99
CA MET A 58 -3.93 9.50 -2.67
C MET A 58 -3.34 9.60 -1.25
N ILE A 59 -3.95 8.93 -0.26
CA ILE A 59 -3.43 8.89 1.12
C ILE A 59 -2.01 8.29 1.17
N VAL A 60 -1.77 7.20 0.44
CA VAL A 60 -0.43 6.57 0.38
C VAL A 60 0.60 7.54 -0.19
N ILE A 61 0.29 8.19 -1.31
CA ILE A 61 1.23 9.12 -1.96
C ILE A 61 1.49 10.34 -1.05
N GLN A 62 0.45 10.94 -0.47
CA GLN A 62 0.58 12.06 0.47
C GLN A 62 1.38 11.67 1.71
N ALA A 63 1.24 10.44 2.21
CA ALA A 63 2.00 9.97 3.36
C ALA A 63 3.48 9.72 3.04
N CYS A 64 3.82 9.48 1.77
CA CYS A 64 5.19 9.31 1.28
C CYS A 64 5.91 10.62 0.99
N TYR A 65 5.19 11.74 0.87
CA TYR A 65 5.75 13.05 0.58
C TYR A 65 5.62 14.01 1.77
N ASN A 66 6.57 14.94 1.88
CA ASN A 66 6.50 15.98 2.92
C ASN A 66 5.80 17.24 2.43
N ASP A 67 5.91 17.52 1.13
CA ASP A 67 5.35 18.69 0.47
C ASP A 67 3.97 18.39 -0.11
N ASP A 68 3.29 19.45 -0.54
CA ASP A 68 2.01 19.35 -1.23
C ASP A 68 2.16 18.64 -2.58
N VAL A 69 1.28 17.68 -2.83
CA VAL A 69 1.22 16.88 -4.07
C VAL A 69 -0.13 17.00 -4.77
N GLU A 70 -1.02 17.88 -4.31
CA GLU A 70 -2.37 18.07 -4.85
C GLU A 70 -2.37 18.42 -6.36
N GLU A 71 -1.39 19.19 -6.83
CA GLU A 71 -1.26 19.50 -8.27
C GLU A 71 -0.96 18.24 -9.12
N LEU A 72 -0.28 17.26 -8.53
CA LEU A 72 0.11 16.02 -9.18
C LEU A 72 -1.04 15.01 -9.18
N ILE A 73 -1.56 14.69 -7.99
CA ILE A 73 -2.53 13.61 -7.78
C ILE A 73 -3.99 14.09 -7.69
N GLY A 74 -4.23 15.39 -7.71
CA GLY A 74 -5.54 15.98 -7.52
C GLY A 74 -5.95 16.07 -6.05
N GLU A 75 -7.19 16.49 -5.83
CA GLU A 75 -7.72 16.77 -4.49
C GLU A 75 -9.24 16.55 -4.41
N TRP A 76 -9.74 16.34 -3.20
CA TRP A 76 -11.18 16.23 -2.93
C TRP A 76 -11.74 17.60 -2.52
N ARG A 77 -12.62 18.17 -3.35
CA ARG A 77 -13.25 19.48 -3.09
C ARG A 77 -14.74 19.33 -2.73
N PRO A 78 -15.26 20.15 -1.81
CA PRO A 78 -16.70 20.20 -1.56
C PRO A 78 -17.42 20.78 -2.79
N GLY A 79 -18.48 20.12 -3.23
CA GLY A 79 -19.38 20.57 -4.28
C GLY A 79 -20.83 20.62 -3.80
N GLN A 80 -21.74 21.11 -4.64
CA GLN A 80 -23.15 21.34 -4.27
C GLN A 80 -23.91 20.07 -3.83
N LYS A 81 -23.49 18.88 -4.28
CA LYS A 81 -24.14 17.58 -3.98
C LYS A 81 -23.20 16.57 -3.32
N GLY A 82 -22.15 17.05 -2.64
CA GLY A 82 -21.15 16.21 -1.97
C GLY A 82 -19.73 16.49 -2.46
N VAL A 83 -18.82 15.56 -2.20
CA VAL A 83 -17.39 15.73 -2.51
C VAL A 83 -17.11 15.34 -3.97
N ILE A 84 -16.40 16.21 -4.68
CA ILE A 84 -16.02 16.04 -6.09
C ILE A 84 -14.49 15.93 -6.16
N TYR A 85 -14.00 14.95 -6.92
CA TYR A 85 -12.58 14.82 -7.20
C TYR A 85 -12.17 15.81 -8.28
N ARG A 86 -11.21 16.67 -7.98
CA ARG A 86 -10.53 17.52 -8.95
C ARG A 86 -9.28 16.79 -9.44
N LEU A 87 -9.21 16.58 -10.75
CA LEU A 87 -8.08 15.92 -11.40
C LEU A 87 -6.80 16.74 -11.23
N GLY A 88 -5.70 16.06 -10.92
CA GLY A 88 -4.34 16.61 -11.03
C GLY A 88 -3.73 16.33 -12.40
N SER A 89 -2.41 16.51 -12.50
CA SER A 89 -1.65 16.28 -13.72
C SER A 89 -1.52 14.80 -14.10
N VAL A 90 -1.61 13.89 -13.13
CA VAL A 90 -1.46 12.44 -13.34
C VAL A 90 -2.82 11.78 -13.52
N PRO A 91 -2.99 10.88 -14.51
CA PRO A 91 -4.25 10.15 -14.68
C PRO A 91 -4.49 9.16 -13.53
N ILE A 92 -5.77 8.94 -13.20
CA ILE A 92 -6.22 8.11 -12.05
C ILE A 92 -5.57 6.72 -12.03
N ASN A 93 -5.45 6.06 -13.18
CA ASN A 93 -4.87 4.72 -13.26
C ASN A 93 -3.40 4.71 -12.81
N ASP A 94 -2.64 5.73 -13.21
CA ASP A 94 -1.22 5.83 -12.86
C ASP A 94 -1.06 6.16 -11.38
N ILE A 95 -1.94 7.00 -10.81
CA ILE A 95 -1.97 7.26 -9.35
C ILE A 95 -2.10 5.94 -8.57
N ILE A 96 -3.02 5.06 -8.98
CA ILE A 96 -3.25 3.78 -8.31
C ILE A 96 -2.03 2.86 -8.45
N VAL A 97 -1.43 2.77 -9.64
CA VAL A 97 -0.23 1.94 -9.87
C VAL A 97 0.95 2.47 -9.07
N ILE A 98 1.20 3.77 -9.08
CA ILE A 98 2.27 4.41 -8.31
C ILE A 98 2.09 4.13 -6.82
N ALA A 99 0.88 4.31 -6.28
CA ALA A 99 0.60 4.03 -4.88
C ALA A 99 0.86 2.56 -4.51
N ARG A 100 0.52 1.60 -5.39
CA ARG A 100 0.78 0.17 -5.17
C ARG A 100 2.27 -0.14 -5.10
N GLU A 101 3.06 0.46 -5.98
CA GLU A 101 4.51 0.29 -5.96
C GLU A 101 5.12 0.95 -4.71
N LEU A 102 4.67 2.15 -4.34
CA LEU A 102 5.13 2.85 -3.13
C LEU A 102 4.85 2.06 -1.85
N ILE A 103 3.66 1.50 -1.68
CA ILE A 103 3.35 0.71 -0.47
C ILE A 103 4.10 -0.62 -0.47
N THR A 104 4.20 -1.30 -1.62
CA THR A 104 4.88 -2.60 -1.75
C THR A 104 6.38 -2.48 -1.51
N HIS A 105 7.03 -1.46 -2.08
CA HIS A 105 8.49 -1.33 -2.07
C HIS A 105 9.00 -0.34 -1.04
N GLY A 106 8.30 0.77 -0.83
CA GLY A 106 8.73 1.84 0.06
C GLY A 106 8.33 1.60 1.52
N VAL A 107 7.12 1.07 1.75
CA VAL A 107 6.56 0.90 3.10
C VAL A 107 6.81 -0.50 3.63
N ILE A 108 6.27 -1.52 2.95
CA ILE A 108 6.32 -2.91 3.43
C ILE A 108 7.66 -3.55 3.06
N GLY A 109 8.09 -3.37 1.81
CA GLY A 109 9.28 -3.99 1.25
C GLY A 109 9.05 -5.46 0.86
N ARG A 110 9.71 -5.92 -0.22
CA ARG A 110 9.67 -7.34 -0.64
C ARG A 110 10.79 -8.13 0.02
N VAL A 111 10.79 -8.25 1.34
CA VAL A 111 11.78 -9.06 2.06
C VAL A 111 11.13 -10.34 2.54
N LYS A 112 11.67 -11.49 2.11
CA LYS A 112 11.34 -12.78 2.71
C LYS A 112 11.95 -12.81 4.10
N ILE A 113 11.16 -12.49 5.13
CA ILE A 113 11.58 -12.71 6.51
C ILE A 113 11.69 -14.22 6.69
N ARG A 114 12.92 -14.72 6.88
CA ARG A 114 13.14 -16.09 7.30
C ARG A 114 12.60 -16.20 8.73
N LYS A 115 11.36 -16.66 8.87
CA LYS A 115 10.80 -17.03 10.18
C LYS A 115 11.71 -18.14 10.74
N LEU A 116 12.26 -17.93 11.94
CA LEU A 116 12.87 -19.03 12.69
C LEU A 116 11.76 -20.06 12.91
N GLN A 117 11.96 -21.30 12.44
CA GLN A 117 10.94 -22.37 12.40
C GLN A 117 10.25 -22.73 13.72
N ARG A 118 10.58 -22.07 14.85
CA ARG A 118 9.96 -22.32 16.17
C ARG A 118 8.65 -21.57 16.42
N HIS A 119 8.19 -20.71 15.51
CA HIS A 119 6.88 -20.05 15.58
C HIS A 119 6.15 -20.14 14.23
N GLU A 120 6.09 -21.34 13.64
CA GLU A 120 5.14 -21.61 12.56
C GLU A 120 3.71 -21.63 13.14
N GLY A 121 3.14 -20.45 13.33
CA GLY A 121 1.72 -20.28 13.08
C GLY A 121 1.52 -20.47 11.57
N THR A 122 0.59 -21.33 11.21
CA THR A 122 0.21 -21.82 9.87
C THR A 122 -0.34 -20.72 8.94
N GLU A 123 0.12 -19.48 9.06
CA GLU A 123 -0.48 -18.33 8.40
C GLU A 123 0.51 -17.72 7.40
N GLU A 124 0.16 -17.87 6.12
CA GLU A 124 0.82 -17.28 4.96
C GLU A 124 0.66 -15.74 4.91
N PHE A 125 -0.35 -15.21 5.62
CA PHE A 125 -0.66 -13.79 5.73
C PHE A 125 -0.59 -13.31 7.18
N SER A 126 -0.33 -12.02 7.38
CA SER A 126 -0.34 -11.40 8.72
C SER A 126 -1.33 -10.23 8.75
N ASP A 127 -2.01 -10.08 9.88
CA ASP A 127 -2.95 -9.00 10.18
C ASP A 127 -2.28 -7.64 10.43
N GLN A 128 -0.96 -7.61 10.63
CA GLN A 128 -0.24 -6.38 10.99
C GLN A 128 1.20 -6.34 10.46
N PHE A 129 1.67 -5.14 10.12
CA PHE A 129 3.03 -4.91 9.66
C PHE A 129 3.99 -4.56 10.81
N LYS A 130 4.86 -5.51 11.21
CA LYS A 130 5.86 -5.31 12.28
C LYS A 130 7.21 -4.89 11.74
N ALA A 131 7.43 -3.58 11.57
CA ALA A 131 8.68 -3.02 11.06
C ALA A 131 9.96 -3.50 11.80
N ILE A 132 9.86 -3.75 13.10
CA ILE A 132 10.99 -4.22 13.92
C ILE A 132 11.54 -5.57 13.46
N GLU A 133 10.68 -6.47 12.95
CA GLU A 133 11.09 -7.78 12.45
C GLU A 133 11.93 -7.64 11.17
N TYR A 134 11.53 -6.73 10.28
CA TYR A 134 12.27 -6.38 9.07
C TYR A 134 13.63 -5.75 9.41
N ILE A 135 13.67 -4.83 10.38
CA ILE A 135 14.93 -4.22 10.84
C ILE A 135 15.87 -5.28 11.43
N ASN A 136 15.36 -6.19 12.25
CA ASN A 136 16.16 -7.25 12.85
C ASN A 136 16.67 -8.24 11.79
N ALA A 137 15.84 -8.61 10.81
CA ALA A 137 16.25 -9.44 9.68
C ALA A 137 17.38 -8.78 8.87
N ALA A 138 17.25 -7.48 8.58
CA ALA A 138 18.30 -6.72 7.89
C ALA A 138 19.60 -6.65 8.72
N ARG A 139 19.50 -6.42 10.03
CA ARG A 139 20.66 -6.40 10.94
C ARG A 139 21.41 -7.73 10.93
N ALA A 140 20.68 -8.84 11.04
CA ALA A 140 21.26 -10.17 10.97
C ALA A 140 21.95 -10.41 9.62
N HIS A 141 21.32 -10.03 8.51
CA HIS A 141 21.90 -10.16 7.17
C HIS A 141 23.20 -9.35 7.00
N PHE A 142 23.30 -8.18 7.63
CA PHE A 142 24.47 -7.31 7.54
C PHE A 142 25.47 -7.46 8.69
N ASN A 143 25.30 -8.46 9.58
CA ASN A 143 26.11 -8.67 10.78
C ASN A 143 26.25 -7.40 11.65
N MET A 144 25.16 -6.66 11.84
CA MET A 144 25.15 -5.40 12.60
C MET A 144 24.59 -5.59 14.01
N SER A 145 25.37 -5.25 15.03
CA SER A 145 25.03 -5.50 16.43
C SER A 145 24.11 -4.44 17.04
N THR A 146 24.11 -3.19 16.54
CA THR A 146 23.35 -2.06 17.12
C THR A 146 22.75 -1.11 16.06
N PHE A 147 21.66 -0.42 16.42
CA PHE A 147 20.93 0.48 15.52
C PHE A 147 21.78 1.65 14.99
N SER A 148 22.69 2.19 15.82
CA SER A 148 23.62 3.27 15.43
C SER A 148 24.52 2.89 14.26
N GLN A 149 24.98 1.63 14.20
CA GLN A 149 25.84 1.16 13.11
C GLN A 149 25.09 1.08 11.77
N CYS A 150 23.78 0.81 11.78
CA CYS A 150 22.95 0.82 10.56
C CYS A 150 22.91 2.21 9.93
N TYR A 151 22.69 3.26 10.75
CA TYR A 151 22.59 4.63 10.26
C TYR A 151 23.92 5.09 9.65
N HIS A 152 25.04 4.91 10.34
CA HIS A 152 26.35 5.30 9.84
C HIS A 152 26.74 4.58 8.53
N ARG A 153 26.42 3.28 8.41
CA ARG A 153 26.77 2.51 7.21
C ARG A 153 25.86 2.82 6.01
N ALA A 154 24.59 3.15 6.25
CA ALA A 154 23.67 3.60 5.21
C ALA A 154 24.06 4.98 4.68
N VAL A 155 24.40 5.92 5.57
CA VAL A 155 24.86 7.28 5.19
C VAL A 155 26.17 7.23 4.40
N ASN A 156 27.14 6.42 4.84
CA ASN A 156 28.43 6.30 4.15
C ASN A 156 28.35 5.64 2.76
N ARG A 157 27.34 4.78 2.49
CA ARG A 157 27.15 4.21 1.15
C ARG A 157 26.62 5.23 0.13
N ASN A 158 25.86 6.23 0.57
CA ASN A 158 25.39 7.29 -0.32
C ASN A 158 26.49 8.31 -0.66
N SER A 159 27.52 8.45 0.19
CA SER A 159 28.66 9.34 -0.09
C SER A 159 29.63 8.79 -1.15
N ASN A 160 29.66 7.47 -1.40
CA ASN A 160 30.56 6.83 -2.36
C ASN A 160 29.91 6.56 -3.73
N ARG A 161 28.76 7.19 -4.01
CA ARG A 161 28.04 7.07 -5.29
C ARG A 161 27.94 8.41 -6.05
N GLN A 162 28.68 9.43 -5.64
CA GLN A 162 28.93 10.64 -6.44
C GLN A 162 30.31 10.57 -7.08
#